data_AF-F6GFX6-F1
#
_entry.id   AF-F6GFX6-F1
#
_cell.length_a   1.000
_cell.length_b   1.000
_cell.length_c   1.000
_cell.angle_alpha   90.00
_cell.angle_beta   90.00
_cell.angle_gamma   90.00
#
_symmetry.space_group_name_H-M   'P 1'
#
loop_
_entity.id
_entity.type
_entity.pdbx_description
1 polymer ?
#
loop_
_entity_poly.entity_id
_entity_poly.type
_entity_poly.pdbx_seq_one_letter_code
_entity_poly.pdbx_strand_id
1 'polypeptide(L)'
;MHEIGIFEIENNTLIFICKKLPWYILIAWFLYATLVVIFSNRLKKISNYYLIESIPSMFVTLGLLGTFLGISYGLINFNTDPGAIKDSIKDLLEGLKTAFYTSIFGITFSLIFKMIINYKLNSGSVAHPDDLKEQDLYSSMNNNLIAIREQTKSSLISLNDIKDNKLKNISEGTEGLALKLDQFFNDMATQSAGAIQEALMEIIEDFNGTFKNFIGELVEKNFDKLTQSIDQLITWQSDYKEDITKIKEAYERLAINHKDFVGNTEDWVSKLDKIAGSSSQLQLIINDFQSAFDDESRFSDVITKINESVINLHNTSEVVNKHTNQLNDTTVALTVTKDEITKWLNKEESVQAMVTALGDSLKELRQFDITQIESLDKAFIKRLENTFKGLDDIMGAQLRLIINKSK
;
A
#
# COMPACT_ATOMS: atom_id res chain seq x y z
N MET A 1 -56.79 -0.54 26.89
CA MET A 1 -55.35 -0.87 26.87
C MET A 1 -55.22 -2.29 26.39
N HIS A 2 -54.14 -2.64 25.69
CA HIS A 2 -53.87 -4.01 25.25
C HIS A 2 -52.66 -4.54 26.02
N GLU A 3 -52.77 -5.75 26.56
CA GLU A 3 -51.61 -6.46 27.11
C GLU A 3 -50.81 -7.07 25.96
N ILE A 4 -49.58 -6.59 25.77
CA ILE A 4 -48.59 -7.26 24.92
C ILE A 4 -47.51 -7.81 25.85
N GLY A 5 -47.55 -9.13 26.09
CA GLY A 5 -46.64 -9.77 27.05
C GLY A 5 -46.87 -9.27 28.47
N ILE A 6 -45.91 -8.51 29.02
CA ILE A 6 -45.96 -7.93 30.37
C ILE A 6 -46.31 -6.43 30.40
N PHE A 7 -46.61 -5.82 29.24
CA PHE A 7 -46.84 -4.38 29.11
C PHE A 7 -48.29 -4.05 28.75
N GLU A 8 -48.90 -3.14 29.50
CA GLU A 8 -50.18 -2.51 29.13
C GLU A 8 -49.91 -1.30 28.24
N ILE A 9 -50.35 -1.38 26.98
CA ILE A 9 -50.11 -0.33 25.99
C ILE A 9 -51.44 0.34 25.61
N GLU A 10 -51.45 1.68 25.60
CA GLU A 10 -52.60 2.45 25.12
C GLU A 10 -52.83 2.26 23.62
N ASN A 11 -54.11 2.25 23.21
CA ASN A 11 -54.49 1.95 21.83
C ASN A 11 -53.89 2.96 20.82
N ASN A 12 -53.80 4.25 21.19
CA ASN A 12 -53.17 5.28 20.36
C ASN A 12 -51.67 5.02 20.12
N THR A 13 -50.97 4.57 21.16
CA THR A 13 -49.54 4.23 21.10
C THR A 13 -49.32 3.01 20.19
N LEU A 14 -50.23 2.04 20.26
CA LEU A 14 -50.20 0.83 19.45
C LEU A 14 -50.44 1.12 17.95
N ILE A 15 -51.42 1.97 17.65
CA ILE A 15 -51.67 2.48 16.29
C ILE A 15 -50.43 3.21 15.76
N PHE A 16 -49.77 4.02 16.59
CA PHE A 16 -48.55 4.71 16.19
C PHE A 16 -47.40 3.74 15.88
N ILE A 17 -47.08 2.84 16.82
CA ILE A 17 -45.97 1.89 16.70
C ILE A 17 -46.18 0.96 15.51
N CYS A 18 -47.39 0.43 15.33
CA CYS A 18 -47.60 -0.59 14.31
C CYS A 18 -47.92 -0.04 12.92
N LYS A 19 -48.62 1.10 12.82
CA LYS A 19 -49.04 1.64 11.51
C LYS A 19 -48.22 2.82 11.03
N LYS A 20 -47.69 3.68 11.91
CA LYS A 20 -47.04 4.94 11.52
C LYS A 20 -45.52 4.89 11.62
N LEU A 21 -44.99 4.32 12.69
CA LEU A 21 -43.55 4.24 12.94
C LEU A 21 -42.76 3.58 11.80
N PRO A 22 -43.21 2.46 11.18
CA PRO A 22 -42.45 1.83 10.08
C PRO A 22 -42.24 2.78 8.91
N TRP A 23 -43.25 3.59 8.57
CA TRP A 23 -43.15 4.59 7.50
C TRP A 23 -42.16 5.70 7.85
N TYR A 24 -42.17 6.21 9.08
CA TYR A 24 -41.22 7.23 9.50
C TYR A 24 -39.78 6.74 9.44
N ILE A 25 -39.52 5.51 9.91
CA ILE A 25 -38.17 4.94 9.87
C ILE A 25 -37.72 4.73 8.42
N LEU A 26 -38.60 4.24 7.56
CA LEU A 26 -38.32 3.98 6.15
C LEU A 26 -38.04 5.29 5.39
N ILE A 27 -38.81 6.36 5.65
CA ILE A 27 -38.57 7.70 5.09
C ILE A 27 -37.27 8.31 5.63
N ALA A 28 -37.01 8.21 6.93
CA ALA A 28 -35.77 8.72 7.52
C ALA A 28 -34.55 8.01 6.92
N TRP A 29 -34.63 6.69 6.75
CA TRP A 29 -33.59 5.90 6.09
C TRP A 29 -33.42 6.29 4.63
N PHE A 30 -34.52 6.54 3.92
CA PHE A 30 -34.48 7.03 2.54
C PHE A 30 -33.75 8.37 2.41
N LEU A 31 -34.03 9.32 3.29
CA LEU A 31 -33.34 10.62 3.30
C LEU A 31 -31.85 10.46 3.60
N TYR A 32 -31.51 9.65 4.62
CA TYR A 32 -30.13 9.34 4.97
C TYR A 32 -29.37 8.69 3.80
N ALA A 33 -29.93 7.64 3.20
CA ALA A 33 -29.36 6.93 2.07
C ALA A 33 -29.14 7.86 0.86
N THR A 34 -30.12 8.72 0.57
CA THR A 34 -30.03 9.71 -0.51
C THR A 34 -28.90 10.71 -0.26
N LEU A 35 -28.80 11.24 0.97
CA LEU A 35 -27.74 12.17 1.34
C LEU A 35 -26.36 11.52 1.21
N VAL A 36 -26.18 10.31 1.76
CA VAL A 36 -24.90 9.59 1.70
C VAL A 36 -24.49 9.32 0.25
N VAL A 37 -25.43 8.87 -0.58
CA VAL A 37 -25.16 8.59 -2.00
C VAL A 37 -24.86 9.87 -2.78
N ILE A 38 -25.57 10.98 -2.57
CA ILE A 38 -25.32 12.23 -3.31
C ILE A 38 -23.99 12.87 -2.87
N PHE A 39 -23.71 12.93 -1.58
CA PHE A 39 -22.53 13.60 -1.03
C PHE A 39 -21.27 12.72 -1.01
N SER A 40 -21.34 11.44 -1.43
CA SER A 40 -20.20 10.52 -1.49
C SER A 40 -18.96 11.12 -2.16
N ASN A 41 -19.15 11.91 -3.22
CA ASN A 41 -18.05 12.52 -3.98
C ASN A 41 -17.34 13.66 -3.21
N ARG A 42 -18.03 14.35 -2.30
CA ARG A 42 -17.45 15.43 -1.46
C ARG A 42 -16.98 14.92 -0.09
N LEU A 43 -17.52 13.80 0.37
CA LEU A 43 -17.23 13.18 1.67
C LEU A 43 -16.31 11.96 1.54
N LYS A 44 -15.36 11.97 0.60
CA LYS A 44 -14.36 10.89 0.39
C LYS A 44 -13.62 10.48 1.68
N LYS A 45 -13.55 11.36 2.68
CA LYS A 45 -12.83 11.15 3.96
C LYS A 45 -13.71 10.59 5.10
N ILE A 46 -15.04 10.59 4.96
CA ILE A 46 -16.00 10.23 6.04
C ILE A 46 -16.93 9.08 5.63
N SER A 47 -17.10 8.86 4.34
CA SER A 47 -17.96 7.81 3.79
C SER A 47 -17.38 6.41 4.04
N ASN A 48 -17.75 5.79 5.16
CA ASN A 48 -17.40 4.40 5.47
C ASN A 48 -18.08 3.47 4.44
N TYR A 49 -17.27 2.76 3.64
CA TYR A 49 -17.72 1.82 2.60
C TYR A 49 -18.77 0.84 3.12
N TYR A 50 -18.55 0.26 4.31
CA TYR A 50 -19.46 -0.71 4.92
C TYR A 50 -20.85 -0.11 5.22
N LEU A 51 -20.91 1.19 5.51
CA LEU A 51 -22.20 1.88 5.72
C LEU A 51 -22.94 2.11 4.41
N ILE A 52 -22.24 2.32 3.29
CA ILE A 52 -22.88 2.47 1.98
C ILE A 52 -23.40 1.12 1.48
N GLU A 53 -22.57 0.07 1.56
CA GLU A 53 -22.91 -1.27 1.08
C GLU A 53 -24.13 -1.86 1.81
N SER A 54 -24.31 -1.51 3.08
CA SER A 54 -25.43 -1.98 3.90
C SER A 54 -26.75 -1.21 3.70
N ILE A 55 -26.77 -0.12 2.92
CA ILE A 55 -28.00 0.65 2.65
C ILE A 55 -29.13 -0.21 2.06
N PRO A 56 -28.90 -0.99 0.99
CA PRO A 56 -29.95 -1.80 0.38
C PRO A 56 -30.51 -2.85 1.33
N SER A 57 -29.67 -3.51 2.13
CA SER A 57 -30.13 -4.57 3.03
C SER A 57 -30.99 -4.00 4.16
N MET A 58 -30.63 -2.82 4.71
CA MET A 58 -31.43 -2.15 5.74
C MET A 58 -32.84 -1.76 5.26
N PHE A 59 -33.03 -1.36 4.00
CA PHE A 59 -34.39 -1.14 3.48
C PHE A 59 -35.26 -2.40 3.51
N VAL A 60 -34.68 -3.56 3.19
CA VAL A 60 -35.40 -4.85 3.25
C VAL A 60 -35.74 -5.21 4.70
N THR A 61 -34.78 -5.05 5.61
CA THR A 61 -35.00 -5.31 7.04
C THR A 61 -36.07 -4.40 7.63
N LEU A 62 -36.08 -3.10 7.28
CA LEU A 62 -37.12 -2.16 7.71
C LEU A 62 -38.49 -2.47 7.09
N GLY A 63 -38.53 -2.90 5.83
CA GLY A 63 -39.75 -3.38 5.19
C GLY A 63 -40.32 -4.62 5.89
N LEU A 64 -39.46 -5.58 6.23
CA LEU A 64 -39.81 -6.79 6.98
C LEU A 64 -40.33 -6.47 8.40
N LEU A 65 -39.69 -5.52 9.09
CA LEU A 65 -40.16 -5.03 10.39
C LEU A 65 -41.57 -4.44 10.29
N GLY A 66 -41.83 -3.64 9.25
CA GLY A 66 -43.17 -3.11 8.97
C GLY A 66 -44.21 -4.21 8.74
N THR A 67 -43.83 -5.27 8.04
CA THR A 67 -44.70 -6.44 7.82
C THR A 67 -45.10 -7.10 9.14
N PHE A 68 -44.13 -7.37 10.02
CA PHE A 68 -44.42 -8.00 11.31
C PHE A 68 -45.28 -7.10 12.21
N LEU A 69 -45.02 -5.80 12.22
CA LEU A 69 -45.80 -4.84 13.00
C LEU A 69 -47.23 -4.68 12.48
N GLY A 70 -47.43 -4.64 11.16
CA GLY A 70 -48.77 -4.55 10.55
C GLY A 70 -49.62 -5.79 10.79
N ILE A 71 -49.02 -6.98 10.70
CA ILE A 71 -49.69 -8.25 11.04
C ILE A 71 -50.04 -8.29 12.53
N SER A 72 -49.10 -7.89 13.40
CA SER A 72 -49.32 -7.87 14.85
C SER A 72 -50.50 -6.96 15.23
N TYR A 73 -50.61 -5.79 14.59
CA TYR A 73 -51.75 -4.89 14.78
C TYR A 73 -53.07 -5.50 14.30
N GLY A 74 -53.07 -6.15 13.14
CA GLY A 74 -54.26 -6.79 12.59
C GLY A 74 -54.80 -7.94 13.46
N LEU A 75 -53.94 -8.55 14.28
CA LEU A 75 -54.29 -9.66 15.17
C LEU A 75 -54.66 -9.23 16.59
N ILE A 76 -54.29 -8.01 17.01
CA ILE A 76 -54.36 -7.63 18.43
C ILE A 76 -55.79 -7.50 18.97
N ASN A 77 -56.74 -7.17 18.08
CA ASN A 77 -58.16 -7.03 18.38
C ASN A 77 -58.99 -8.14 17.74
N PHE A 78 -58.33 -9.22 17.30
CA PHE A 78 -59.01 -10.27 16.55
C PHE A 78 -59.93 -11.08 17.47
N ASN A 79 -61.23 -10.83 17.36
CA ASN A 79 -62.26 -11.56 18.06
C ASN A 79 -62.95 -12.58 17.12
N THR A 80 -63.03 -13.83 17.56
CA THR A 80 -63.67 -14.97 16.88
C THR A 80 -65.19 -15.06 17.08
N ASP A 81 -65.79 -14.18 17.89
CA ASP A 81 -67.23 -14.16 18.13
C ASP A 81 -68.02 -13.84 16.84
N PRO A 82 -69.10 -14.58 16.52
CA PRO A 82 -69.86 -14.41 15.27
C PRO A 82 -70.39 -12.99 15.03
N GLY A 83 -70.64 -12.22 16.09
CA GLY A 83 -71.11 -10.84 16.02
C GLY A 83 -70.01 -9.80 15.76
N ALA A 84 -68.75 -10.11 16.03
CA ALA A 84 -67.61 -9.19 15.94
C ALA A 84 -66.57 -9.59 14.88
N ILE A 85 -66.63 -10.83 14.37
CA ILE A 85 -65.64 -11.38 13.43
C ILE A 85 -65.52 -10.58 12.13
N LYS A 86 -66.60 -9.92 11.68
CA LYS A 86 -66.57 -9.06 10.49
C LYS A 86 -65.67 -7.83 10.69
N ASP A 87 -65.73 -7.22 11.88
CA ASP A 87 -64.89 -6.07 12.23
C ASP A 87 -63.44 -6.51 12.49
N SER A 88 -63.25 -7.68 13.12
CA SER A 88 -61.92 -8.32 13.27
C SER A 88 -61.24 -8.58 11.92
N ILE A 89 -61.98 -9.08 10.92
CA ILE A 89 -61.46 -9.31 9.56
C ILE A 89 -61.10 -7.98 8.88
N LYS A 90 -61.91 -6.95 9.08
CA LYS A 90 -61.64 -5.62 8.52
C LYS A 90 -60.35 -5.02 9.08
N ASP A 91 -60.17 -5.06 10.40
CA ASP A 91 -58.96 -4.57 11.07
C ASP A 91 -57.72 -5.38 10.69
N LEU A 92 -57.88 -6.70 10.55
CA LEU A 92 -56.83 -7.60 10.04
C LEU A 92 -56.41 -7.22 8.62
N LEU A 93 -57.36 -7.03 7.71
CA LEU A 93 -57.09 -6.61 6.33
C LEU A 93 -56.41 -5.23 6.28
N GLU A 94 -56.76 -4.32 7.19
CA GLU A 94 -56.13 -3.01 7.25
C GLU A 94 -54.68 -3.06 7.76
N GLY A 95 -54.41 -3.90 8.76
CA GLY A 95 -53.05 -4.23 9.24
C GLY A 95 -52.20 -4.90 8.15
N LEU A 96 -52.78 -5.88 7.45
CA LEU A 96 -52.16 -6.59 6.34
C LEU A 96 -51.84 -5.67 5.16
N LYS A 97 -52.76 -4.75 4.82
CA LYS A 97 -52.54 -3.74 3.77
C LYS A 97 -51.32 -2.88 4.08
N THR A 98 -51.20 -2.42 5.33
CA THR A 98 -50.08 -1.59 5.78
C THR A 98 -48.76 -2.37 5.70
N ALA A 99 -48.77 -3.62 6.20
CA ALA A 99 -47.64 -4.55 6.12
C ALA A 99 -47.16 -4.78 4.67
N PHE A 100 -48.09 -4.98 3.75
CA PHE A 100 -47.79 -5.24 2.34
C PHE A 100 -47.10 -4.04 1.69
N TYR A 101 -47.61 -2.83 1.90
CA TYR A 101 -47.01 -1.63 1.32
C TYR A 101 -45.62 -1.32 1.90
N THR A 102 -45.40 -1.49 3.21
CA THR A 102 -44.07 -1.26 3.79
C THR A 102 -43.02 -2.22 3.20
N SER A 103 -43.40 -3.47 2.94
CA SER A 103 -42.52 -4.44 2.29
C SER A 103 -42.24 -4.09 0.83
N ILE A 104 -43.25 -3.68 0.07
CA ILE A 104 -43.08 -3.23 -1.32
C ILE A 104 -42.08 -2.08 -1.37
N PHE A 105 -42.29 -1.03 -0.58
CA PHE A 105 -41.38 0.12 -0.58
C PHE A 105 -39.96 -0.25 -0.11
N GLY A 106 -39.82 -1.12 0.90
CA GLY A 106 -38.51 -1.61 1.33
C GLY A 106 -37.76 -2.34 0.22
N ILE A 107 -38.43 -3.24 -0.51
CA ILE A 107 -37.81 -3.98 -1.63
C ILE A 107 -37.52 -3.05 -2.80
N THR A 108 -38.48 -2.19 -3.19
CA THR A 108 -38.31 -1.25 -4.29
C THR A 108 -37.15 -0.30 -4.05
N PHE A 109 -37.04 0.31 -2.87
CA PHE A 109 -35.91 1.18 -2.57
C PHE A 109 -34.60 0.41 -2.45
N SER A 110 -34.61 -0.81 -1.88
CA SER A 110 -33.41 -1.66 -1.86
C SER A 110 -32.84 -1.88 -3.25
N LEU A 111 -33.69 -2.23 -4.23
CA LEU A 111 -33.27 -2.46 -5.61
C LEU A 111 -32.74 -1.18 -6.27
N ILE A 112 -33.44 -0.06 -6.11
CA ILE A 112 -33.02 1.25 -6.66
C ILE A 112 -31.65 1.63 -6.09
N PHE A 113 -31.47 1.59 -4.77
CA PHE A 113 -30.21 1.96 -4.14
C PHE A 113 -29.08 0.97 -4.44
N LYS A 114 -29.36 -0.34 -4.53
CA LYS A 114 -28.38 -1.34 -4.96
C LYS A 114 -27.85 -1.05 -6.36
N MET A 115 -28.74 -0.67 -7.28
CA MET A 115 -28.36 -0.30 -8.64
C MET A 115 -27.51 0.99 -8.67
N ILE A 116 -27.90 2.01 -7.92
CA ILE A 116 -27.16 3.28 -7.84
C ILE A 116 -25.77 3.09 -7.20
N ILE A 117 -25.69 2.31 -6.12
CA ILE A 117 -24.43 2.02 -5.42
C ILE A 117 -23.49 1.21 -6.31
N ASN A 118 -23.97 0.14 -6.96
CA ASN A 118 -23.16 -0.64 -7.90
C ASN A 118 -22.65 0.20 -9.07
N TYR A 119 -23.47 1.12 -9.60
CA TYR A 119 -23.03 2.05 -10.63
C TYR A 119 -21.91 2.98 -10.14
N LYS A 120 -22.03 3.53 -8.92
CA LYS A 120 -21.00 4.40 -8.32
C LYS A 120 -19.71 3.68 -7.96
N LEU A 121 -19.79 2.41 -7.53
CA LEU A 121 -18.63 1.55 -7.30
C LEU A 121 -17.89 1.29 -8.61
N ASN A 122 -18.60 0.85 -9.65
CA ASN A 122 -18.01 0.59 -10.97
C ASN A 122 -17.47 1.85 -11.66
N SER A 123 -17.99 3.03 -11.33
CA SER A 123 -17.48 4.32 -11.82
C SER A 123 -16.25 4.85 -11.06
N GLY A 124 -15.73 4.12 -10.06
CA GLY A 124 -14.55 4.53 -9.27
C GLY A 124 -14.79 5.73 -8.34
N SER A 125 -16.05 6.12 -8.10
CA SER A 125 -16.40 7.24 -7.21
C SER A 125 -16.40 6.85 -5.73
N VAL A 126 -16.49 5.54 -5.44
CA VAL A 126 -16.36 4.93 -4.12
C VAL A 126 -15.38 3.78 -4.28
N ALA A 127 -14.25 3.83 -3.58
CA ALA A 127 -13.21 2.80 -3.69
C ALA A 127 -13.49 1.65 -2.71
N HIS A 128 -13.33 0.41 -3.17
CA HIS A 128 -13.36 -0.76 -2.31
C HIS A 128 -12.15 -0.73 -1.38
N PRO A 129 -12.27 -1.11 -0.09
CA PRO A 129 -11.14 -1.12 0.84
C PRO A 129 -9.98 -2.02 0.40
N ASP A 130 -10.26 -3.03 -0.43
CA ASP A 130 -9.26 -3.99 -0.89
C ASP A 130 -8.50 -3.50 -2.14
N ASP A 131 -9.14 -2.75 -3.04
CA ASP A 131 -8.48 -2.09 -4.19
C ASP A 131 -7.47 -1.02 -3.72
N LEU A 132 -7.78 -0.36 -2.61
CA LEU A 132 -6.91 0.66 -2.01
C LEU A 132 -5.67 0.06 -1.35
N LYS A 133 -5.73 -1.16 -0.78
CA LYS A 133 -4.62 -1.73 -0.02
C LYS A 133 -3.48 -2.26 -0.89
N GLU A 134 -3.79 -2.92 -2.01
CA GLU A 134 -2.75 -3.35 -2.95
C GLU A 134 -2.13 -2.14 -3.66
N GLN A 135 -2.93 -1.18 -4.11
CA GLN A 135 -2.44 0.03 -4.77
C GLN A 135 -1.63 0.96 -3.83
N ASP A 136 -2.03 1.09 -2.56
CA ASP A 136 -1.23 1.79 -1.54
C ASP A 136 0.07 1.06 -1.24
N LEU A 137 0.08 -0.29 -1.23
CA LEU A 137 1.30 -1.06 -1.02
C LEU A 137 2.29 -0.83 -2.17
N TYR A 138 1.86 -0.99 -3.42
CA TYR A 138 2.71 -0.77 -4.59
C TYR A 138 3.21 0.67 -4.70
N SER A 139 2.33 1.66 -4.47
CA SER A 139 2.72 3.07 -4.50
C SER A 139 3.66 3.43 -3.34
N SER A 140 3.43 2.90 -2.14
CA SER A 140 4.31 3.11 -0.99
C SER A 140 5.68 2.45 -1.19
N MET A 141 5.74 1.23 -1.75
CA MET A 141 7.00 0.56 -2.07
C MET A 141 7.77 1.31 -3.17
N ASN A 142 7.09 1.74 -4.24
CA ASN A 142 7.72 2.55 -5.29
C ASN A 142 8.17 3.93 -4.75
N ASN A 143 7.42 4.55 -3.85
CA ASN A 143 7.80 5.81 -3.21
C ASN A 143 9.01 5.63 -2.28
N ASN A 144 9.08 4.53 -1.53
CA ASN A 144 10.24 4.18 -0.72
C ASN A 144 11.48 3.98 -1.59
N LEU A 145 11.36 3.31 -2.74
CA LEU A 145 12.47 3.17 -3.68
C LEU A 145 12.94 4.50 -4.27
N ILE A 146 12.00 5.40 -4.59
CA ILE A 146 12.35 6.75 -5.04
C ILE A 146 13.08 7.53 -3.93
N ALA A 147 12.61 7.42 -2.68
CA ALA A 147 13.24 8.07 -1.54
C ALA A 147 14.65 7.52 -1.28
N ILE A 148 14.82 6.20 -1.30
CA ILE A 148 16.12 5.53 -1.19
C ILE A 148 17.05 6.00 -2.32
N ARG A 149 16.56 6.05 -3.56
CA ARG A 149 17.35 6.53 -4.71
C ARG A 149 17.84 7.98 -4.52
N GLU A 150 16.97 8.90 -4.11
CA GLU A 150 17.37 10.29 -3.90
C GLU A 150 18.33 10.45 -2.70
N GLN A 151 18.12 9.68 -1.63
CA GLN A 151 19.01 9.66 -0.48
C GLN A 151 20.39 9.07 -0.82
N THR A 152 20.45 7.98 -1.59
CA THR A 152 21.71 7.39 -2.06
C THR A 152 22.44 8.34 -3.01
N LYS A 153 21.72 9.03 -3.90
CA LYS A 153 22.30 10.04 -4.79
C LYS A 153 22.91 11.22 -4.03
N SER A 154 22.20 11.77 -3.04
CA SER A 154 22.72 12.85 -2.21
C SER A 154 23.92 12.41 -1.35
N SER A 155 23.92 11.16 -0.88
CA SER A 155 25.05 10.55 -0.19
C SER A 155 26.27 10.41 -1.09
N LEU A 156 26.10 9.97 -2.34
CA LEU A 156 27.16 9.93 -3.36
C LEU A 156 27.79 11.31 -3.62
N ILE A 157 26.95 12.35 -3.77
CA ILE A 157 27.43 13.73 -3.95
C ILE A 157 28.25 14.18 -2.74
N SER A 158 27.78 13.87 -1.53
CA SER A 158 28.47 14.23 -0.29
C SER A 158 29.80 13.50 -0.13
N LEU A 159 29.87 12.22 -0.51
CA LEU A 159 31.12 11.44 -0.49
C LEU A 159 32.14 11.99 -1.50
N ASN A 160 31.70 12.33 -2.71
CA ASN A 160 32.58 12.98 -3.70
C ASN A 160 33.06 14.35 -3.21
N ASP A 161 32.22 15.16 -2.56
CA ASP A 161 32.64 16.45 -1.97
C ASP A 161 33.69 16.25 -0.85
N ILE A 162 33.51 15.23 -0.02
CA ILE A 162 34.50 14.88 1.02
C ILE A 162 35.84 14.51 0.37
N LYS A 163 35.81 13.64 -0.65
CA LYS A 163 37.00 13.20 -1.40
C LYS A 163 37.71 14.36 -2.10
N ASP A 164 37.00 15.06 -2.97
CA ASP A 164 37.59 15.99 -3.93
C ASP A 164 37.92 17.35 -3.31
N ASN A 165 37.13 17.79 -2.30
CA ASN A 165 37.28 19.11 -1.70
C ASN A 165 37.81 19.04 -0.27
N LYS A 166 37.14 18.34 0.66
CA LYS A 166 37.47 18.45 2.10
C LYS A 166 38.79 17.78 2.46
N LEU A 167 38.99 16.53 2.04
CA LEU A 167 40.20 15.77 2.35
C LEU A 167 41.42 16.36 1.64
N LYS A 168 41.24 16.75 0.37
CA LYS A 168 42.27 17.47 -0.38
C LYS A 168 42.67 18.80 0.29
N ASN A 169 41.70 19.62 0.72
CA ASN A 169 41.99 20.88 1.42
C ASN A 169 42.67 20.66 2.78
N ILE A 170 42.32 19.60 3.51
CA ILE A 170 43.00 19.23 4.75
C ILE A 170 44.45 18.87 4.45
N SER A 171 44.69 18.01 3.45
CA SER A 171 46.02 17.58 3.02
C SER A 171 46.91 18.78 2.62
N GLU A 172 46.43 19.63 1.72
CA GLU A 172 47.13 20.84 1.27
C GLU A 172 47.34 21.85 2.42
N GLY A 173 46.32 22.02 3.29
CA GLY A 173 46.40 22.89 4.46
C GLY A 173 47.43 22.42 5.49
N THR A 174 47.52 21.11 5.71
CA THR A 174 48.53 20.50 6.60
C THR A 174 49.93 20.60 6.03
N GLU A 175 50.13 20.43 4.72
CA GLU A 175 51.42 20.65 4.08
C GLU A 175 51.84 22.13 4.19
N GLY A 176 50.91 23.07 3.97
CA GLY A 176 51.14 24.49 4.14
C GLY A 176 51.46 24.89 5.59
N LEU A 177 50.82 24.25 6.57
CA LEU A 177 51.13 24.43 7.99
C LEU A 177 52.54 23.94 8.31
N ALA A 178 52.92 22.76 7.81
CA ALA A 178 54.25 22.20 7.98
C ALA A 178 55.34 23.13 7.44
N LEU A 179 55.15 23.65 6.22
CA LEU A 179 56.04 24.62 5.60
C LEU A 179 56.22 25.92 6.42
N LYS A 180 55.12 26.46 6.96
CA LYS A 180 55.17 27.66 7.82
C LYS A 180 55.85 27.38 9.15
N LEU A 181 55.65 26.17 9.71
CA LEU A 181 56.30 25.74 10.94
C LEU A 181 57.81 25.61 10.73
N ASP A 182 58.25 24.97 9.64
CA ASP A 182 59.65 24.87 9.24
C ASP A 182 60.29 26.26 9.12
N GLN A 183 59.61 27.19 8.44
CA GLN A 183 60.10 28.56 8.27
C GLN A 183 60.22 29.29 9.62
N PHE A 184 59.20 29.18 10.48
CA PHE A 184 59.24 29.76 11.83
C PHE A 184 60.40 29.20 12.65
N PHE A 185 60.68 27.90 12.59
CA PHE A 185 61.82 27.29 13.28
C PHE A 185 63.16 27.75 12.74
N ASN A 186 63.30 27.86 11.41
CA ASN A 186 64.50 28.40 10.79
C ASN A 186 64.75 29.86 11.20
N ASP A 187 63.68 30.67 11.28
CA ASP A 187 63.75 32.06 11.74
C ASP A 187 64.07 32.14 13.25
N MET A 188 63.53 31.25 14.08
CA MET A 188 63.79 31.20 15.52
C MET A 188 65.21 30.69 15.83
N ALA A 189 65.69 29.68 15.09
CA ALA A 189 67.05 29.16 15.12
C ALA A 189 68.11 30.25 14.97
N THR A 190 67.81 31.25 14.13
CA THR A 190 68.70 32.38 13.88
C THR A 190 68.64 33.47 14.95
N GLN A 191 67.60 33.50 15.81
CA GLN A 191 67.34 34.62 16.71
C GLN A 191 67.57 34.37 18.21
N SER A 192 67.42 33.15 18.75
CA SER A 192 67.74 32.82 20.17
C SER A 192 67.65 31.31 20.42
N ALA A 193 68.59 30.70 21.18
CA ALA A 193 68.55 29.27 21.48
C ALA A 193 68.93 28.89 22.93
N GLY A 194 68.21 27.90 23.46
CA GLY A 194 68.56 27.08 24.62
C GLY A 194 67.39 26.87 25.61
N ALA A 195 66.86 25.64 25.70
CA ALA A 195 65.76 25.13 26.55
C ALA A 195 64.33 25.11 25.97
N ILE A 196 63.96 26.03 25.08
CA ILE A 196 62.60 26.05 24.47
C ILE A 196 62.44 25.01 23.34
N GLN A 197 63.53 24.67 22.66
CA GLN A 197 63.55 23.72 21.53
C GLN A 197 63.11 22.31 21.94
N GLU A 198 63.71 21.77 23.01
CA GLU A 198 63.52 20.37 23.42
C GLU A 198 62.10 20.14 23.97
N ALA A 199 61.57 21.09 24.76
CA ALA A 199 60.20 21.04 25.27
C ALA A 199 59.14 21.25 24.18
N LEU A 200 59.39 22.08 23.16
CA LEU A 200 58.48 22.22 22.02
C LEU A 200 58.52 21.01 21.08
N MET A 201 59.68 20.35 20.96
CA MET A 201 59.84 19.14 20.15
C MET A 201 59.01 17.99 20.73
N GLU A 202 59.05 17.80 22.04
CA GLU A 202 58.23 16.81 22.75
C GLU A 202 56.72 17.09 22.56
N ILE A 203 56.30 18.36 22.67
CA ILE A 203 54.88 18.76 22.47
C ILE A 203 54.43 18.55 21.02
N ILE A 204 55.29 18.76 20.02
CA ILE A 204 54.93 18.56 18.60
C ILE A 204 54.90 17.08 18.23
N GLU A 205 55.84 16.28 18.73
CA GLU A 205 55.78 14.82 18.59
C GLU A 205 54.51 14.26 19.24
N ASP A 206 54.15 14.73 20.44
CA ASP A 206 52.94 14.30 21.14
C ASP A 206 51.65 14.80 20.46
N PHE A 207 51.63 16.05 19.96
CA PHE A 207 50.54 16.59 19.16
C PHE A 207 50.34 15.79 17.86
N ASN A 208 51.42 15.45 17.16
CA ASN A 208 51.35 14.64 15.94
C ASN A 208 50.90 13.23 16.22
N GLY A 209 51.44 12.58 17.27
CA GLY A 209 50.98 11.27 17.70
C GLY A 209 49.48 11.29 18.02
N THR A 210 49.03 12.30 18.75
CA THR A 210 47.62 12.51 19.08
C THR A 210 46.77 12.80 17.84
N PHE A 211 47.24 13.64 16.92
CA PHE A 211 46.53 13.98 15.69
C PHE A 211 46.41 12.77 14.76
N LYS A 212 47.47 11.99 14.61
CA LYS A 212 47.50 10.73 13.86
C LYS A 212 46.53 9.72 14.45
N ASN A 213 46.54 9.54 15.77
CA ASN A 213 45.61 8.65 16.46
C ASN A 213 44.16 9.14 16.31
N PHE A 214 43.91 10.44 16.47
CA PHE A 214 42.58 11.03 16.34
C PHE A 214 42.02 10.90 14.91
N ILE A 215 42.80 11.23 13.88
CA ILE A 215 42.37 11.05 12.49
C ILE A 215 42.23 9.56 12.16
N GLY A 216 43.14 8.71 12.61
CA GLY A 216 43.06 7.26 12.47
C GLY A 216 41.75 6.70 13.04
N GLU A 217 41.43 7.01 14.30
CA GLU A 217 40.18 6.57 14.95
C GLU A 217 38.93 7.15 14.29
N LEU A 218 38.97 8.42 13.87
CA LEU A 218 37.82 9.11 13.28
C LEU A 218 37.52 8.64 11.85
N VAL A 219 38.54 8.24 11.09
CA VAL A 219 38.41 7.63 9.77
C VAL A 219 38.06 6.15 9.92
N GLU A 220 38.89 5.34 10.59
CA GLU A 220 38.76 3.88 10.65
C GLU A 220 37.39 3.46 11.24
N LYS A 221 37.01 4.01 12.41
CA LYS A 221 35.80 3.56 13.12
C LYS A 221 34.50 4.06 12.47
N ASN A 222 34.49 5.26 11.88
CA ASN A 222 33.29 5.79 11.23
C ASN A 222 33.11 5.20 9.83
N PHE A 223 34.19 4.97 9.08
CA PHE A 223 34.09 4.30 7.78
C PHE A 223 33.79 2.82 7.91
N ASP A 224 34.29 2.12 8.93
CA ASP A 224 33.95 0.70 9.11
C ASP A 224 32.45 0.50 9.41
N LYS A 225 31.86 1.32 10.29
CA LYS A 225 30.40 1.27 10.53
C LYS A 225 29.58 1.64 9.28
N LEU A 226 30.05 2.63 8.53
CA LEU A 226 29.39 3.05 7.29
C LEU A 226 29.52 1.99 6.20
N THR A 227 30.68 1.34 6.09
CA THR A 227 30.94 0.20 5.19
C THR A 227 30.00 -0.95 5.53
N GLN A 228 29.92 -1.33 6.80
CA GLN A 228 29.03 -2.39 7.26
C GLN A 228 27.56 -2.08 6.94
N SER A 229 27.15 -0.82 7.09
CA SER A 229 25.78 -0.39 6.78
C SER A 229 25.49 -0.42 5.27
N ILE A 230 26.48 -0.08 4.43
CA ILE A 230 26.36 -0.19 2.98
C ILE A 230 26.37 -1.65 2.52
N ASP A 231 27.21 -2.50 3.10
CA ASP A 231 27.23 -3.93 2.78
C ASP A 231 25.88 -4.58 3.13
N GLN A 232 25.30 -4.24 4.28
CA GLN A 232 23.94 -4.65 4.65
C GLN A 232 22.88 -4.13 3.67
N LEU A 233 23.02 -2.88 3.20
CA LEU A 233 22.14 -2.31 2.19
C LEU A 233 22.26 -3.04 0.84
N ILE A 234 23.47 -3.42 0.42
CA ILE A 234 23.72 -4.21 -0.79
C ILE A 234 23.06 -5.59 -0.68
N THR A 235 23.25 -6.28 0.45
CA THR A 235 22.60 -7.58 0.70
C THR A 235 21.09 -7.46 0.69
N TRP A 236 20.54 -6.51 1.45
CA TRP A 236 19.08 -6.27 1.49
C TRP A 236 18.51 -5.96 0.10
N GLN A 237 19.20 -5.14 -0.69
CA GLN A 237 18.81 -4.79 -2.06
C GLN A 237 18.80 -6.03 -2.97
N SER A 238 19.82 -6.89 -2.84
CA SER A 238 19.90 -8.15 -3.58
C SER A 238 18.73 -9.09 -3.23
N ASP A 239 18.47 -9.30 -1.94
CA ASP A 239 17.39 -10.15 -1.45
C ASP A 239 16.02 -9.62 -1.90
N TYR A 240 15.83 -8.30 -1.81
CA TYR A 240 14.61 -7.65 -2.26
C TYR A 240 14.36 -7.84 -3.76
N LYS A 241 15.39 -7.72 -4.60
CA LYS A 241 15.29 -8.00 -6.04
C LYS A 241 14.85 -9.44 -6.31
N GLU A 242 15.38 -10.40 -5.54
CA GLU A 242 14.99 -11.81 -5.64
C GLU A 242 13.50 -11.99 -5.29
N ASP A 243 13.03 -11.36 -4.22
CA ASP A 243 11.63 -11.44 -3.80
C ASP A 243 10.66 -10.84 -4.84
N ILE A 244 10.99 -9.68 -5.42
CA ILE A 244 10.16 -9.09 -6.49
C ILE A 244 10.15 -9.98 -7.73
N THR A 245 11.27 -10.65 -8.03
CA THR A 245 11.34 -11.62 -9.13
C THR A 245 10.40 -12.80 -8.88
N LYS A 246 10.39 -13.37 -7.66
CA LYS A 246 9.46 -14.45 -7.29
C LYS A 246 8.00 -14.01 -7.38
N ILE A 247 7.68 -12.79 -6.96
CA ILE A 247 6.33 -12.22 -7.09
C ILE A 247 5.92 -12.10 -8.56
N LYS A 248 6.81 -11.60 -9.43
CA LYS A 248 6.57 -11.53 -10.88
C LYS A 248 6.24 -12.90 -11.46
N GLU A 249 7.04 -13.92 -11.13
CA GLU A 249 6.82 -15.30 -11.61
C GLU A 249 5.51 -15.91 -11.08
N ALA A 250 5.13 -15.59 -9.84
CA ALA A 250 3.86 -16.02 -9.27
C ALA A 250 2.67 -15.38 -10.00
N TYR A 251 2.69 -14.06 -10.24
CA TYR A 251 1.65 -13.35 -11.00
C TYR A 251 1.59 -13.81 -12.45
N GLU A 252 2.73 -14.10 -13.08
CA GLU A 252 2.79 -14.63 -14.43
C GLU A 252 2.11 -16.00 -14.53
N ARG A 253 2.38 -16.91 -13.59
CA ARG A 253 1.67 -18.20 -13.50
C ARG A 253 0.18 -18.02 -13.20
N LEU A 254 -0.18 -17.11 -12.30
CA LEU A 254 -1.57 -16.83 -11.97
C LEU A 254 -2.35 -16.34 -13.19
N ALA A 255 -1.79 -15.40 -13.96
CA ALA A 255 -2.42 -14.87 -15.17
C ALA A 255 -2.64 -15.96 -16.23
N ILE A 256 -1.65 -16.85 -16.43
CA ILE A 256 -1.76 -17.99 -17.37
C ILE A 256 -2.86 -18.95 -16.90
N ASN A 257 -2.82 -19.39 -15.64
CA ASN A 257 -3.80 -20.33 -15.10
C ASN A 257 -5.23 -19.74 -15.13
N HIS A 258 -5.37 -18.44 -14.83
CA HIS A 258 -6.65 -17.76 -14.89
C HIS A 258 -7.18 -17.70 -16.33
N LYS A 259 -6.32 -17.39 -17.31
CA LYS A 259 -6.67 -17.43 -18.73
C LYS A 259 -7.17 -18.81 -19.17
N ASP A 260 -6.48 -19.88 -18.76
CA ASP A 260 -6.91 -21.25 -19.07
C ASP A 260 -8.26 -21.58 -18.43
N PHE A 261 -8.50 -21.13 -17.19
CA PHE A 261 -9.79 -21.26 -16.51
C PHE A 261 -10.92 -20.51 -17.25
N VAL A 262 -10.67 -19.29 -17.73
CA VAL A 262 -11.64 -18.54 -18.53
C VAL A 262 -11.95 -19.28 -19.83
N GLY A 263 -10.93 -19.77 -20.55
CA GLY A 263 -11.14 -20.53 -21.79
C GLY A 263 -11.97 -21.80 -21.58
N ASN A 264 -11.74 -22.53 -20.49
CA ASN A 264 -12.56 -23.68 -20.13
C ASN A 264 -14.01 -23.28 -19.80
N THR A 265 -14.20 -22.13 -19.17
CA THR A 265 -15.54 -21.59 -18.84
C THR A 265 -16.28 -21.16 -20.10
N GLU A 266 -15.59 -20.54 -21.08
CA GLU A 266 -16.15 -20.19 -22.39
C GLU A 266 -16.65 -21.44 -23.16
N ASP A 267 -15.88 -22.53 -23.16
CA ASP A 267 -16.32 -23.80 -23.76
C ASP A 267 -17.56 -24.37 -23.06
N TRP A 268 -17.61 -24.28 -21.72
CA TRP A 268 -18.77 -24.66 -20.93
C TRP A 268 -20.01 -23.83 -21.26
N VAL A 269 -19.88 -22.50 -21.35
CA VAL A 269 -20.97 -21.59 -21.75
C VAL A 269 -21.46 -21.92 -23.15
N SER A 270 -20.53 -22.16 -24.10
CA SER A 270 -20.92 -22.56 -25.47
C SER A 270 -21.73 -23.85 -25.50
N LYS A 271 -21.39 -24.84 -24.65
CA LYS A 271 -22.15 -26.08 -24.51
C LYS A 271 -23.53 -25.85 -23.88
N LEU A 272 -23.62 -25.00 -22.86
CA LEU A 272 -24.89 -24.62 -22.23
C LEU A 272 -25.81 -23.89 -23.21
N ASP A 273 -25.29 -22.93 -23.98
CA ASP A 273 -26.04 -22.23 -25.03
C ASP A 273 -26.56 -23.18 -26.11
N LYS A 274 -25.76 -24.19 -26.51
CA LYS A 274 -26.22 -25.22 -27.45
C LYS A 274 -27.36 -26.04 -26.89
N ILE A 275 -27.30 -26.44 -25.62
CA ILE A 275 -28.37 -27.20 -24.95
C ILE A 275 -29.64 -26.34 -24.84
N ALA A 276 -29.50 -25.07 -24.43
CA ALA A 276 -30.61 -24.11 -24.35
C ALA A 276 -31.20 -23.79 -25.75
N GLY A 277 -30.37 -23.77 -26.79
CA GLY A 277 -30.81 -23.64 -28.18
C GLY A 277 -31.58 -24.87 -28.66
N SER A 278 -31.04 -26.08 -28.41
CA SER A 278 -31.69 -27.35 -28.73
C SER A 278 -32.99 -27.56 -27.95
N SER A 279 -33.15 -26.97 -26.78
CA SER A 279 -34.45 -27.01 -26.10
C SER A 279 -35.56 -26.27 -26.83
N SER A 280 -35.26 -25.25 -27.63
CA SER A 280 -36.27 -24.62 -28.49
C SER A 280 -36.80 -25.61 -29.54
N GLN A 281 -35.92 -26.47 -30.08
CA GLN A 281 -36.31 -27.56 -30.97
C GLN A 281 -37.07 -28.66 -30.23
N LEU A 282 -36.65 -28.99 -29.00
CA LEU A 282 -37.37 -29.92 -28.13
C LEU A 282 -38.79 -29.40 -27.84
N GLN A 283 -38.95 -28.09 -27.68
CA GLN A 283 -40.24 -27.43 -27.43
C GLN A 283 -41.17 -27.54 -28.63
N LEU A 284 -40.64 -27.40 -29.85
CA LEU A 284 -41.41 -27.64 -31.08
C LEU A 284 -41.87 -29.10 -31.16
N ILE A 285 -40.96 -30.05 -30.92
CA ILE A 285 -41.28 -31.49 -30.90
C ILE A 285 -42.33 -31.79 -29.83
N ILE A 286 -42.22 -31.16 -28.65
CA ILE A 286 -43.15 -31.30 -27.54
C ILE A 286 -44.54 -30.75 -27.90
N ASN A 287 -44.62 -29.58 -28.51
CA ASN A 287 -45.89 -28.97 -28.92
C ASN A 287 -46.58 -29.77 -30.03
N ASP A 288 -45.81 -30.30 -30.99
CA ASP A 288 -46.31 -31.19 -32.05
C ASP A 288 -46.80 -32.52 -31.46
N PHE A 289 -46.07 -33.08 -30.49
CA PHE A 289 -46.45 -34.31 -29.80
C PHE A 289 -47.70 -34.12 -28.93
N GLN A 290 -47.84 -32.96 -28.29
CA GLN A 290 -48.99 -32.59 -27.46
C GLN A 290 -50.24 -32.34 -28.31
N SER A 291 -50.08 -31.78 -29.51
CA SER A 291 -51.17 -31.64 -30.49
C SER A 291 -51.65 -32.98 -31.06
N ALA A 292 -50.84 -34.05 -30.94
CA ALA A 292 -51.16 -35.38 -31.44
C ALA A 292 -51.84 -36.30 -30.41
N PHE A 293 -51.87 -35.94 -29.12
CA PHE A 293 -52.46 -36.74 -28.04
C PHE A 293 -53.50 -35.93 -27.25
N ASP A 294 -54.77 -36.31 -27.37
CA ASP A 294 -55.96 -35.68 -26.77
C ASP A 294 -56.13 -35.90 -25.24
N ASP A 295 -55.07 -36.32 -24.53
CA ASP A 295 -55.13 -36.70 -23.11
C ASP A 295 -54.27 -35.74 -22.25
N GLU A 296 -54.92 -34.66 -21.80
CA GLU A 296 -54.28 -33.41 -21.37
C GLU A 296 -53.54 -33.48 -20.02
N SER A 297 -53.88 -34.40 -19.11
CA SER A 297 -53.54 -34.20 -17.68
C SER A 297 -52.11 -34.60 -17.29
N ARG A 298 -51.60 -35.77 -17.70
CA ARG A 298 -50.27 -36.24 -17.26
C ARG A 298 -49.12 -35.74 -18.13
N PHE A 299 -49.38 -35.44 -19.40
CA PHE A 299 -48.38 -34.91 -20.31
C PHE A 299 -48.18 -33.40 -20.11
N SER A 300 -49.24 -32.63 -19.83
CA SER A 300 -49.15 -31.19 -19.59
C SER A 300 -48.21 -30.83 -18.43
N ASP A 301 -48.23 -31.60 -17.34
CA ASP A 301 -47.31 -31.41 -16.21
C ASP A 301 -45.83 -31.64 -16.58
N VAL A 302 -45.57 -32.68 -17.39
CA VAL A 302 -44.20 -33.00 -17.86
C VAL A 302 -43.71 -31.92 -18.82
N ILE A 303 -44.56 -31.45 -19.72
CA ILE A 303 -44.24 -30.37 -20.66
C ILE A 303 -43.97 -29.06 -19.92
N THR A 304 -44.81 -28.71 -18.93
CA THR A 304 -44.62 -27.51 -18.13
C THR A 304 -43.29 -27.52 -17.41
N LYS A 305 -42.91 -28.64 -16.79
CA LYS A 305 -41.61 -28.82 -16.12
C LYS A 305 -40.42 -28.77 -17.08
N ILE A 306 -40.57 -29.32 -18.29
CA ILE A 306 -39.55 -29.20 -19.34
C ILE A 306 -39.40 -27.74 -19.73
N ASN A 307 -40.49 -27.02 -20.03
CA ASN A 307 -40.44 -25.60 -20.39
C ASN A 307 -39.79 -24.74 -19.30
N GLU A 308 -40.12 -24.96 -18.02
CA GLU A 308 -39.48 -24.27 -16.89
C GLU A 308 -37.97 -24.57 -16.84
N SER A 309 -37.58 -25.83 -17.04
CA SER A 309 -36.16 -26.23 -17.05
C SER A 309 -35.40 -25.59 -18.20
N VAL A 310 -36.02 -25.46 -19.37
CA VAL A 310 -35.48 -24.82 -20.57
C VAL A 310 -35.25 -23.32 -20.35
N ILE A 311 -36.26 -22.63 -19.79
CA ILE A 311 -36.17 -21.21 -19.44
C ILE A 311 -35.08 -20.99 -18.39
N ASN A 312 -35.01 -21.85 -17.37
CA ASN A 312 -33.99 -21.77 -16.34
C ASN A 312 -32.58 -22.02 -16.89
N LEU A 313 -32.42 -22.95 -17.83
CA LEU A 313 -31.15 -23.19 -18.54
C LEU A 313 -30.72 -21.98 -19.35
N HIS A 314 -31.63 -21.34 -20.07
CA HIS A 314 -31.35 -20.12 -20.83
C HIS A 314 -30.91 -18.97 -19.93
N ASN A 315 -31.68 -18.68 -18.86
CA ASN A 315 -31.33 -17.65 -17.88
C ASN A 315 -29.99 -17.93 -17.20
N THR A 316 -29.70 -19.20 -16.88
CA THR A 316 -28.41 -19.60 -16.32
C THR A 316 -27.28 -19.34 -17.32
N SER A 317 -27.48 -19.67 -18.60
CA SER A 317 -26.48 -19.43 -19.65
C SER A 317 -26.15 -17.94 -19.79
N GLU A 318 -27.15 -17.06 -19.81
CA GLU A 318 -26.93 -15.61 -19.84
C GLU A 318 -26.13 -15.10 -18.64
N VAL A 319 -26.47 -15.57 -17.44
CA VAL A 319 -25.77 -15.19 -16.20
C VAL A 319 -24.32 -15.68 -16.21
N VAL A 320 -24.08 -16.93 -16.60
CA VAL A 320 -22.72 -17.48 -16.67
C VAL A 320 -21.91 -16.76 -17.75
N ASN A 321 -22.48 -16.47 -18.92
CA ASN A 321 -21.81 -15.70 -19.97
C ASN A 321 -21.39 -14.30 -19.49
N LYS A 322 -22.26 -13.62 -18.72
CA LYS A 322 -21.91 -12.35 -18.08
C LYS A 322 -20.73 -12.50 -17.10
N HIS A 323 -20.70 -13.56 -16.30
CA HIS A 323 -19.58 -13.84 -15.40
C HIS A 323 -18.29 -14.20 -16.15
N THR A 324 -18.38 -14.91 -17.28
CA THR A 324 -17.22 -15.19 -18.15
C THR A 324 -16.57 -13.90 -18.66
N ASN A 325 -17.37 -12.90 -19.05
CA ASN A 325 -16.84 -11.59 -19.43
C ASN A 325 -16.10 -10.90 -18.26
N GLN A 326 -16.64 -10.98 -17.04
CA GLN A 326 -15.96 -10.45 -15.84
C GLN A 326 -14.65 -11.20 -15.52
N LEU A 327 -14.61 -12.51 -15.75
CA LEU A 327 -13.38 -13.29 -15.62
C LEU A 327 -12.35 -12.88 -16.68
N ASN A 328 -12.78 -12.57 -17.90
CA ASN A 328 -11.88 -12.04 -18.91
C ASN A 328 -11.29 -10.68 -18.49
N ASP A 329 -12.11 -9.78 -17.96
CA ASP A 329 -11.64 -8.49 -17.39
C ASP A 329 -10.62 -8.71 -16.25
N THR A 330 -10.85 -9.71 -15.40
CA THR A 330 -9.92 -10.10 -14.33
C THR A 330 -8.59 -10.60 -14.90
N THR A 331 -8.62 -11.36 -16.00
CA THR A 331 -7.41 -11.83 -16.71
C THR A 331 -6.59 -10.65 -17.25
N VAL A 332 -7.27 -9.65 -17.80
CA VAL A 332 -6.63 -8.40 -18.27
C VAL A 332 -6.00 -7.66 -17.10
N ALA A 333 -6.71 -7.50 -15.97
CA ALA A 333 -6.19 -6.85 -14.78
C ALA A 333 -4.92 -7.55 -14.24
N LEU A 334 -4.93 -8.88 -14.14
CA LEU A 334 -3.76 -9.68 -13.73
C LEU A 334 -2.56 -9.46 -14.66
N THR A 335 -2.81 -9.32 -15.96
CA THR A 335 -1.76 -9.04 -16.96
C THR A 335 -1.19 -7.63 -16.78
N VAL A 336 -2.03 -6.64 -16.50
CA VAL A 336 -1.58 -5.27 -16.19
C VAL A 336 -0.74 -5.24 -14.92
N THR A 337 -1.16 -5.93 -13.85
CA THR A 337 -0.39 -6.02 -12.60
C THR A 337 0.98 -6.68 -12.83
N LYS A 338 1.05 -7.75 -13.64
CA LYS A 338 2.33 -8.37 -14.05
C LYS A 338 3.27 -7.34 -14.74
N ASP A 339 2.74 -6.53 -15.64
CA ASP A 339 3.52 -5.51 -16.34
C ASP A 339 4.01 -4.41 -15.40
N GLU A 340 3.20 -4.02 -14.41
CA GLU A 340 3.58 -3.07 -13.37
C GLU A 340 4.70 -3.62 -12.47
N ILE A 341 4.61 -4.88 -12.05
CA ILE A 341 5.68 -5.56 -11.30
C ILE A 341 6.97 -5.62 -12.13
N THR A 342 6.86 -5.84 -13.44
CA THR A 342 8.03 -5.84 -14.35
C THR A 342 8.68 -4.45 -14.43
N LYS A 343 7.88 -3.39 -14.54
CA LYS A 343 8.39 -2.00 -14.51
C LYS A 343 9.05 -1.67 -13.17
N TRP A 344 8.49 -2.18 -12.06
CA TRP A 344 9.05 -2.01 -10.73
C TRP A 344 10.41 -2.69 -10.59
N LEU A 345 10.55 -3.94 -11.05
CA LEU A 345 11.81 -4.66 -11.07
C LEU A 345 12.90 -3.92 -11.87
N ASN A 346 12.54 -3.31 -13.00
CA ASN A 346 13.48 -2.50 -13.79
C ASN A 346 13.96 -1.24 -13.06
N LYS A 347 13.11 -0.62 -12.22
CA LYS A 347 13.53 0.51 -11.38
C LYS A 347 14.48 0.06 -10.26
N GLU A 348 14.26 -1.14 -9.73
CA GLU A 348 15.10 -1.72 -8.69
C GLU A 348 16.55 -1.94 -9.16
N GLU A 349 16.76 -2.33 -10.42
CA GLU A 349 18.11 -2.45 -10.99
C GLU A 349 18.88 -1.12 -10.98
N SER A 350 18.19 0.00 -11.15
CA SER A 350 18.80 1.33 -11.02
C SER A 350 19.20 1.65 -9.58
N VAL A 351 18.49 1.13 -8.58
CA VAL A 351 18.82 1.30 -7.16
C VAL A 351 20.03 0.43 -6.83
N GLN A 352 20.07 -0.81 -7.32
CA GLN A 352 21.22 -1.72 -7.21
C GLN A 352 22.52 -1.06 -7.68
N ALA A 353 22.51 -0.52 -8.91
CA ALA A 353 23.69 0.13 -9.48
C ALA A 353 24.18 1.31 -8.63
N MET A 354 23.24 2.07 -8.04
CA MET A 354 23.57 3.23 -7.22
C MET A 354 24.13 2.84 -5.84
N VAL A 355 23.57 1.80 -5.22
CA VAL A 355 24.04 1.27 -3.93
C VAL A 355 25.43 0.64 -4.08
N THR A 356 25.68 -0.10 -5.17
CA THR A 356 27.01 -0.62 -5.49
C THR A 356 28.02 0.51 -5.71
N ALA A 357 27.67 1.54 -6.50
CA ALA A 357 28.54 2.69 -6.74
C ALA A 357 28.88 3.46 -5.44
N LEU A 358 27.92 3.56 -4.52
CA LEU A 358 28.13 4.13 -3.19
C LEU A 358 29.15 3.30 -2.40
N GLY A 359 29.02 1.97 -2.41
CA GLY A 359 29.98 1.06 -1.77
C GLY A 359 31.39 1.16 -2.35
N ASP A 360 31.51 1.28 -3.67
CA ASP A 360 32.80 1.43 -4.34
C ASP A 360 33.44 2.80 -4.03
N SER A 361 32.65 3.88 -4.04
CA SER A 361 33.12 5.21 -3.63
C SER A 361 33.58 5.24 -2.18
N LEU A 362 32.91 4.49 -1.29
CA LEU A 362 33.32 4.39 0.12
C LEU A 362 34.65 3.64 0.28
N LYS A 363 34.84 2.55 -0.47
CA LYS A 363 36.09 1.79 -0.50
C LYS A 363 37.25 2.65 -1.00
N GLU A 364 37.03 3.45 -2.03
CA GLU A 364 38.03 4.40 -2.53
C GLU A 364 38.38 5.46 -1.48
N LEU A 365 37.39 6.02 -0.80
CA LEU A 365 37.59 7.05 0.22
C LEU A 365 38.44 6.53 1.39
N ARG A 366 38.15 5.30 1.82
CA ARG A 366 38.93 4.60 2.86
C ARG A 366 40.40 4.40 2.47
N GLN A 367 40.68 4.10 1.20
CA GLN A 367 42.06 3.94 0.70
C GLN A 367 42.79 5.29 0.57
N PHE A 368 42.07 6.33 0.17
CA PHE A 368 42.59 7.69 0.03
C PHE A 368 43.05 8.26 1.37
N ASP A 369 42.26 8.08 2.43
CA ASP A 369 42.60 8.59 3.76
C ASP A 369 43.85 7.93 4.34
N ILE A 370 43.92 6.59 4.34
CA ILE A 370 45.05 5.85 4.92
C ILE A 370 46.38 6.21 4.23
N THR A 371 46.39 6.29 2.90
CA THR A 371 47.62 6.56 2.13
C THR A 371 48.10 8.00 2.25
N GLN A 372 47.18 8.98 2.23
CA GLN A 372 47.57 10.38 2.39
C GLN A 372 48.07 10.68 3.80
N ILE A 373 47.37 10.20 4.85
CA ILE A 373 47.79 10.39 6.24
C ILE A 373 49.18 9.81 6.48
N GLU A 374 49.46 8.59 6.01
CA GLU A 374 50.80 7.99 6.15
C GLU A 374 51.88 8.76 5.38
N SER A 375 51.54 9.28 4.20
CA SER A 375 52.49 10.06 3.39
C SER A 375 52.80 11.42 4.02
N LEU A 376 51.78 12.05 4.60
CA LEU A 376 51.86 13.35 5.25
C LEU A 376 52.66 13.25 6.56
N ASP A 377 52.42 12.21 7.35
CA ASP A 377 53.18 11.85 8.55
C ASP A 377 54.67 11.65 8.23
N LYS A 378 54.98 10.83 7.22
CA LYS A 378 56.37 10.59 6.78
C LYS A 378 57.05 11.85 6.26
N ALA A 379 56.34 12.67 5.47
CA ALA A 379 56.88 13.92 4.93
C ALA A 379 57.13 14.95 6.04
N PHE A 380 56.25 15.03 7.03
CA PHE A 380 56.37 15.92 8.17
C PHE A 380 57.52 15.53 9.09
N ILE A 381 57.61 14.26 9.49
CA ILE A 381 58.72 13.73 10.32
C ILE A 381 60.07 13.97 9.64
N LYS A 382 60.17 13.65 8.34
CA LYS A 382 61.39 13.88 7.57
C LYS A 382 61.80 15.36 7.51
N ARG A 383 60.82 16.27 7.46
CA ARG A 383 61.09 17.72 7.47
C ARG A 383 61.56 18.20 8.84
N LEU A 384 60.92 17.76 9.92
CA LEU A 384 61.37 18.01 11.29
C LEU A 384 62.82 17.56 11.51
N GLU A 385 63.16 16.33 11.12
CA GLU A 385 64.53 15.80 11.24
C GLU A 385 65.56 16.70 10.53
N ASN A 386 65.23 17.20 9.33
CA ASN A 386 66.10 18.09 8.58
C ASN A 386 66.24 19.47 9.24
N THR A 387 65.15 20.02 9.76
CA THR A 387 65.13 21.32 10.45
C THR A 387 65.98 21.28 11.72
N PHE A 388 65.87 20.22 12.53
CA PHE A 388 66.70 20.06 13.73
C PHE A 388 68.17 19.84 13.42
N LYS A 389 68.49 19.07 12.37
CA LYS A 389 69.87 18.91 11.92
C LYS A 389 70.49 20.26 11.51
N GLY A 390 69.72 21.10 10.80
CA GLY A 390 70.16 22.46 10.46
C GLY A 390 70.38 23.35 11.68
N LEU A 391 69.55 23.23 12.70
CA LEU A 391 69.67 23.95 13.97
C LEU A 391 70.94 23.52 14.75
N ASP A 392 71.23 22.22 14.83
CA ASP A 392 72.45 21.71 15.45
C ASP A 392 73.71 22.21 14.73
N ASP A 393 73.70 22.24 13.39
CA ASP A 393 74.81 22.77 12.59
C ASP A 393 75.05 24.26 12.84
N ILE A 394 73.97 25.06 12.92
CA ILE A 394 74.03 26.50 13.22
C ILE A 394 74.52 26.76 14.65
N MET A 395 73.98 26.03 15.64
CA MET A 395 74.42 26.14 17.04
C MET A 395 75.88 25.72 17.20
N GLY A 396 76.29 24.63 16.54
CA GLY A 396 77.68 24.18 16.50
C GLY A 396 78.62 25.23 15.90
N ALA A 397 78.19 25.91 14.82
CA ALA A 397 78.94 27.01 14.22
C ALA A 397 79.03 28.25 15.14
N GLN A 398 77.93 28.64 15.77
CA GLN A 398 77.86 29.74 16.74
C GLN A 398 78.75 29.49 17.97
N LEU A 399 78.69 28.28 18.55
CA LEU A 399 79.56 27.86 19.65
C LEU A 399 81.04 27.94 19.25
N ARG A 400 81.40 27.47 18.04
CA ARG A 400 82.77 27.59 17.52
C ARG A 400 83.19 29.05 17.34
N LEU A 401 82.30 29.93 16.88
CA LEU A 401 82.57 31.37 16.75
C LEU A 401 82.77 32.06 18.10
N ILE A 402 82.00 31.68 19.12
CA ILE A 402 82.14 32.20 20.50
C ILE A 402 83.46 31.71 21.11
N ILE A 403 83.79 30.43 20.95
CA ILE A 403 85.03 29.82 21.45
C ILE A 403 86.27 30.43 20.76
N ASN A 404 86.19 30.74 19.46
CA ASN A 404 87.28 31.41 18.74
C ASN A 404 87.39 32.91 19.04
N LYS A 405 86.34 33.57 19.54
CA LYS A 405 86.40 34.96 20.02
C LYS A 405 86.89 35.07 21.47
N SER A 406 86.86 33.99 22.25
CA SER A 406 87.31 33.96 23.65
C SER A 406 88.74 33.45 23.85
N LYS A 407 89.42 33.05 22.76
CA LYS A 407 90.87 32.87 22.67
C LYS A 407 91.51 34.09 22.01
#